data_AF-A0A7A3IYK5-F1
#
_entry.id   AF-A0A7A3IYK5-F1
#
_cell.length_a   1.000
_cell.length_b   1.000
_cell.length_c   1.000
_cell.angle_alpha   90.00
_cell.angle_beta   90.00
_cell.angle_gamma   90.00
#
_symmetry.space_group_name_H-M   'P 1'
#
loop_
_entity.id
_entity.type
_entity.pdbx_description
1 polymer ?
#
loop_
_entity_poly.entity_id
_entity_poly.type
_entity_poly.pdbx_seq_one_letter_code
_entity_poly.pdbx_strand_id
1 'polypeptide(L)'
;MLSQIQRFGGAMFTPVLLFPFAGIVVGLAILLQNPMFVGESLTDPNSLFAQIVHIIEEGGWTVFRNMPLIFAVGLPIGLAKQAQGRACLAVMVSFLTWNYFINAMGMTWGSYFGVDFTQDAVAGSGLTMMAGIKTLDTSIIGAIIISGIVTALHNRLFDKKLPVFLGIFQGTSYVVIIAFLVMIPCAWLTLLGWPKVQMGIESLQAFLRSAGALGVWVYTFLERILIPTGLHHFIYGPFIFGPAAVEGGIQMYWAQHLQEFSLSAEPLKSLFPEGGFALHGNSKIFGAVGISLAMYFTAAPE
;
A
#
# COMPACT_ATOMS: atom_id res chain seq x y z
N MET A 1 0.08 -27.11 -1.27
CA MET A 1 0.73 -25.78 -1.44
C MET A 1 0.01 -24.94 -2.49
N LEU A 2 -0.26 -25.44 -3.69
CA LEU A 2 -0.99 -24.69 -4.74
C LEU A 2 -2.35 -24.15 -4.29
N SER A 3 -3.16 -24.96 -3.61
CA SER A 3 -4.48 -24.55 -3.09
C SER A 3 -4.41 -23.45 -2.02
N GLN A 4 -3.33 -23.41 -1.22
CA GLN A 4 -3.13 -22.35 -0.23
C GLN A 4 -2.68 -21.05 -0.89
N ILE A 5 -1.83 -21.13 -1.92
CA ILE A 5 -1.42 -19.96 -2.73
C ILE A 5 -2.63 -19.38 -3.46
N GLN A 6 -3.46 -20.23 -4.08
CA GLN A 6 -4.71 -19.82 -4.73
C GLN A 6 -5.68 -19.16 -3.74
N ARG A 7 -5.87 -19.75 -2.56
CA ARG A 7 -6.74 -19.18 -1.54
C ARG A 7 -6.22 -17.84 -1.01
N PHE A 8 -4.91 -17.72 -0.81
CA PHE A 8 -4.29 -16.46 -0.41
C PHE A 8 -4.45 -15.39 -1.50
N GLY A 9 -4.15 -15.73 -2.75
CA GLY A 9 -4.36 -14.83 -3.90
C GLY A 9 -5.81 -14.38 -4.05
N GLY A 10 -6.77 -15.31 -3.86
CA GLY A 10 -8.20 -15.00 -3.85
C GLY A 10 -8.61 -14.08 -2.70
N ALA A 11 -8.04 -14.24 -1.51
CA ALA A 11 -8.31 -13.35 -0.37
C ALA A 11 -7.70 -11.95 -0.57
N MET A 12 -6.55 -11.86 -1.23
CA MET A 12 -5.91 -10.60 -1.59
C MET A 12 -6.68 -9.83 -2.68
N PHE A 13 -7.50 -10.51 -3.47
CA PHE A 13 -8.33 -9.86 -4.50
C PHE A 13 -9.42 -8.98 -3.91
N THR A 14 -10.00 -9.34 -2.76
CA THR A 14 -11.09 -8.58 -2.13
C THR A 14 -10.77 -7.10 -1.89
N PRO A 15 -9.65 -6.72 -1.24
CA PRO A 15 -9.28 -5.31 -1.11
C PRO A 15 -8.89 -4.66 -2.45
N VAL A 16 -8.28 -5.42 -3.37
CA VAL A 16 -7.83 -4.92 -4.68
C VAL A 16 -9.00 -4.47 -5.57
N LEU A 17 -10.18 -5.07 -5.43
CA LEU A 17 -11.38 -4.69 -6.18
C LEU A 17 -11.79 -3.22 -6.03
N LEU A 18 -11.35 -2.54 -4.96
CA LEU A 18 -11.68 -1.13 -4.72
C LEU A 18 -10.80 -0.16 -5.52
N PHE A 19 -9.65 -0.63 -6.02
CA PHE A 19 -8.64 0.22 -6.65
C PHE A 19 -9.02 0.72 -8.05
N PRO A 20 -9.66 -0.06 -8.94
CA PRO A 20 -9.97 0.41 -10.30
C PRO A 20 -10.85 1.67 -10.30
N PHE A 21 -11.94 1.67 -9.52
CA PHE A 21 -12.82 2.83 -9.43
C PHE A 21 -12.08 4.05 -8.84
N ALA A 22 -11.39 3.86 -7.71
CA ALA A 22 -10.61 4.92 -7.08
C ALA A 22 -9.56 5.51 -8.03
N GLY A 23 -8.83 4.66 -8.77
CA GLY A 23 -7.84 5.08 -9.75
C GLY A 23 -8.43 5.83 -10.94
N ILE A 24 -9.61 5.43 -11.44
CA ILE A 24 -10.32 6.16 -12.50
C ILE A 24 -10.74 7.55 -12.01
N VAL A 25 -11.31 7.63 -10.80
CA VAL A 25 -11.74 8.91 -10.20
C VAL A 25 -10.57 9.86 -10.04
N VAL A 26 -9.47 9.40 -9.44
CA VAL A 26 -8.24 10.20 -9.27
C VAL A 26 -7.66 10.60 -10.62
N GLY A 27 -7.57 9.68 -11.58
CA GLY A 27 -7.04 9.97 -12.92
C GLY A 27 -7.86 11.03 -13.67
N LEU A 28 -9.19 10.92 -13.64
CA LEU A 28 -10.08 11.92 -14.26
C LEU A 28 -10.02 13.26 -13.53
N ALA A 29 -9.99 13.26 -12.19
CA ALA A 29 -9.92 14.49 -11.41
C ALA A 29 -8.60 15.26 -11.67
N ILE A 30 -7.47 14.56 -11.75
CA ILE A 30 -6.18 15.17 -12.11
C ILE A 30 -6.23 15.74 -13.53
N LEU A 31 -6.84 15.01 -14.49
CA LEU A 31 -7.00 15.51 -15.86
C LEU A 31 -7.85 16.79 -15.90
N LEU A 32 -8.94 16.84 -15.14
CA LEU A 32 -9.84 18.00 -15.08
C LEU A 32 -9.23 19.21 -14.35
N GLN A 33 -8.17 19.01 -13.57
CA GLN A 33 -7.39 20.09 -12.95
C GLN A 33 -6.31 20.66 -13.86
N ASN A 34 -6.09 20.08 -15.05
CA ASN A 34 -5.07 20.55 -15.97
C ASN A 34 -5.54 21.82 -16.72
N PRO A 35 -4.89 22.98 -16.55
CA PRO A 35 -5.31 24.23 -17.20
C PRO A 35 -5.25 24.17 -18.72
N MET A 36 -4.36 23.35 -19.31
CA MET A 36 -4.30 23.17 -20.77
C MET A 36 -5.48 22.40 -21.33
N PHE A 37 -6.14 21.56 -20.51
CA PHE A 37 -7.27 20.73 -20.93
C PHE A 37 -8.61 21.43 -20.68
N VAL A 38 -8.78 22.05 -19.51
CA VAL A 38 -10.07 22.64 -19.08
C VAL A 38 -10.08 24.17 -19.14
N GLY A 39 -8.93 24.82 -19.17
CA GLY A 39 -8.78 26.27 -19.17
C GLY A 39 -8.47 26.85 -17.79
N GLU A 40 -7.72 27.95 -17.77
CA GLU A 40 -7.24 28.60 -16.53
C GLU A 40 -8.38 29.09 -15.63
N SER A 41 -9.48 29.61 -16.20
CA SER A 41 -10.60 30.14 -15.41
C SER A 41 -11.34 29.08 -14.59
N LEU A 42 -11.44 27.86 -15.11
CA LEU A 42 -12.09 26.75 -14.42
C LEU A 42 -11.14 26.03 -13.47
N THR A 43 -9.83 26.08 -13.73
CA THR A 43 -8.80 25.45 -12.89
C THR A 43 -8.24 26.38 -11.81
N ASP A 44 -8.65 27.65 -11.78
CA ASP A 44 -8.38 28.56 -10.66
C ASP A 44 -8.87 27.94 -9.34
N PRO A 45 -8.04 27.88 -8.27
CA PRO A 45 -8.43 27.33 -6.98
C PRO A 45 -9.68 27.97 -6.35
N ASN A 46 -10.00 29.20 -6.72
CA ASN A 46 -11.19 29.93 -6.25
C ASN A 46 -12.44 29.62 -7.09
N SER A 47 -12.29 28.94 -8.23
CA SER A 47 -13.41 28.50 -9.04
C SER A 47 -14.18 27.38 -8.33
N LEU A 48 -15.52 27.44 -8.44
CA LEU A 48 -16.39 26.38 -7.91
C LEU A 48 -16.09 25.03 -8.59
N PHE A 49 -15.70 25.04 -9.86
CA PHE A 49 -15.36 23.82 -10.60
C PHE A 49 -14.11 23.15 -10.01
N ALA A 50 -13.03 23.89 -9.81
CA ALA A 50 -11.79 23.36 -9.24
C ALA A 50 -12.02 22.79 -7.84
N GLN A 51 -12.80 23.49 -7.01
CA GLN A 51 -13.16 23.03 -5.66
C GLN A 51 -13.96 21.72 -5.69
N ILE A 52 -14.96 21.61 -6.56
CA ILE A 52 -15.74 20.37 -6.70
C ILE A 52 -14.85 19.21 -7.17
N VAL A 53 -14.00 19.44 -8.17
CA VAL A 53 -13.09 18.40 -8.68
C VAL A 53 -12.10 17.96 -7.60
N HIS A 54 -11.53 18.90 -6.84
CA HIS A 54 -10.65 18.58 -5.72
C HIS A 54 -11.35 17.76 -4.63
N ILE A 55 -12.60 18.10 -4.26
CA ILE A 55 -13.38 17.33 -3.29
C ILE A 55 -13.61 15.88 -3.78
N ILE A 56 -13.90 15.70 -5.07
CA ILE A 56 -14.04 14.37 -5.68
C ILE A 56 -12.71 13.61 -5.67
N GLU A 57 -11.60 14.28 -5.99
CA GLU A 57 -10.26 13.72 -5.96
C GLU A 57 -9.90 13.20 -4.56
N GLU A 58 -10.16 13.99 -3.52
CA GLU A 58 -9.92 13.63 -2.13
C GLU A 58 -10.70 12.37 -1.73
N GLY A 59 -11.94 12.24 -2.21
CA GLY A 59 -12.72 11.00 -2.09
C GLY A 59 -12.06 9.81 -2.80
N GLY A 60 -11.56 10.01 -4.01
CA GLY A 60 -10.84 9.00 -4.80
C GLY A 60 -9.56 8.49 -4.14
N TRP A 61 -8.83 9.35 -3.42
CA TRP A 61 -7.62 8.97 -2.70
C TRP A 61 -7.84 8.08 -1.47
N THR A 62 -9.08 7.92 -1.00
CA THR A 62 -9.43 7.17 0.22
C THR A 62 -8.79 5.78 0.27
N VAL A 63 -8.90 5.00 -0.80
CA VAL A 63 -8.40 3.62 -0.85
C VAL A 63 -6.87 3.59 -0.78
N PHE A 64 -6.22 4.51 -1.49
CA PHE A 64 -4.76 4.61 -1.56
C PHE A 64 -4.15 5.12 -0.24
N ARG A 65 -4.78 6.08 0.43
CA ARG A 65 -4.28 6.61 1.72
C ARG A 65 -4.51 5.64 2.88
N ASN A 66 -5.43 4.68 2.73
CA ASN A 66 -5.77 3.70 3.76
C ASN A 66 -5.43 2.25 3.37
N MET A 67 -4.55 2.04 2.37
CA MET A 67 -4.26 0.70 1.85
C MET A 67 -3.90 -0.32 2.94
N PRO A 68 -2.98 -0.04 3.90
CA PRO A 68 -2.65 -1.03 4.92
C PRO A 68 -3.88 -1.45 5.74
N LEU A 69 -4.73 -0.51 6.14
CA LEU A 69 -5.93 -0.81 6.91
C LEU A 69 -6.95 -1.61 6.09
N ILE A 70 -7.17 -1.23 4.82
CA ILE A 70 -8.07 -1.92 3.91
C ILE A 70 -7.62 -3.36 3.67
N PHE A 71 -6.31 -3.58 3.46
CA PHE A 71 -5.77 -4.93 3.29
C PHE A 71 -5.82 -5.74 4.58
N ALA A 72 -5.55 -5.12 5.73
CA ALA A 72 -5.67 -5.81 7.02
C ALA A 72 -7.09 -6.35 7.21
N VAL A 73 -8.10 -5.52 7.00
CA VAL A 73 -9.52 -5.89 7.19
C VAL A 73 -10.08 -6.74 6.05
N GLY A 74 -9.57 -6.58 4.83
CA GLY A 74 -10.04 -7.31 3.65
C GLY A 74 -9.61 -8.78 3.62
N LEU A 75 -8.38 -9.08 4.05
CA LEU A 75 -7.83 -10.42 4.02
C LEU A 75 -8.65 -11.50 4.80
N PRO A 76 -9.20 -11.25 6.01
CA PRO A 76 -10.04 -12.24 6.71
C PRO A 76 -11.33 -12.58 5.97
N ILE A 77 -11.79 -11.77 5.01
CA ILE A 77 -13.00 -12.07 4.22
C ILE A 77 -12.82 -13.38 3.44
N GLY A 78 -11.64 -13.57 2.81
CA GLY A 78 -11.32 -14.79 2.07
C GLY A 78 -10.62 -15.88 2.89
N LEU A 79 -10.01 -15.53 4.02
CA LEU A 79 -9.22 -16.47 4.84
C LEU A 79 -9.96 -17.03 6.06
N ALA A 80 -10.98 -16.36 6.60
CA ALA A 80 -11.74 -16.88 7.73
C ALA A 80 -12.65 -18.04 7.30
N LYS A 81 -12.66 -19.12 8.09
CA LYS A 81 -13.50 -20.31 7.85
C LYS A 81 -14.97 -20.09 8.22
N GLN A 82 -15.23 -19.15 9.12
CA GLN A 82 -16.56 -18.86 9.65
C GLN A 82 -16.62 -17.46 10.25
N ALA A 83 -17.84 -16.92 10.35
CA ALA A 83 -18.11 -15.61 10.93
C ALA A 83 -17.15 -14.53 10.40
N GLN A 84 -17.04 -14.40 9.08
CA GLN A 84 -16.07 -13.53 8.39
C GLN A 84 -16.12 -12.09 8.93
N GLY A 85 -17.32 -11.52 9.13
CA GLY A 85 -17.46 -10.17 9.69
C GLY A 85 -16.88 -10.03 11.10
N ARG A 86 -16.95 -11.08 11.94
CA ARG A 86 -16.32 -11.09 13.27
C ARG A 86 -14.80 -11.23 13.17
N ALA A 87 -14.31 -11.98 12.18
CA ALA A 87 -12.87 -12.07 11.89
C ALA A 87 -12.31 -10.71 11.45
N CYS A 88 -13.00 -10.01 10.54
CA CYS A 88 -12.66 -8.65 10.12
C CYS A 88 -12.57 -7.69 11.32
N LEU A 89 -13.56 -7.73 12.23
CA LEU A 89 -13.55 -6.91 13.44
C LEU A 89 -12.36 -7.26 14.36
N ALA A 90 -12.09 -8.55 14.58
CA ALA A 90 -10.96 -9.00 15.40
C ALA A 90 -9.61 -8.55 14.81
N VAL A 91 -9.46 -8.67 13.48
CA VAL A 91 -8.26 -8.22 12.76
C VAL A 91 -8.10 -6.71 12.85
N MET A 92 -9.15 -5.93 12.61
CA MET A 92 -9.09 -4.47 12.70
C MET A 92 -8.59 -4.00 14.07
N VAL A 93 -9.21 -4.51 15.15
CA VAL A 93 -8.83 -4.16 16.52
C VAL A 93 -7.38 -4.58 16.80
N SER A 94 -7.01 -5.80 16.45
CA SER A 94 -5.66 -6.33 16.72
C SER A 94 -4.57 -5.60 15.92
N PHE A 95 -4.87 -5.22 14.68
CA PHE A 95 -3.96 -4.44 13.84
C PHE A 95 -3.72 -3.03 14.40
N LEU A 96 -4.76 -2.38 14.91
CA LEU A 96 -4.61 -1.11 15.62
C LEU A 96 -3.85 -1.30 16.94
N THR A 97 -4.13 -2.36 17.71
CA THR A 97 -3.38 -2.71 18.92
C THR A 97 -1.88 -2.89 18.64
N TRP A 98 -1.53 -3.58 17.56
CA TRP A 98 -0.14 -3.74 17.14
C TRP A 98 0.54 -2.40 16.83
N ASN A 99 -0.14 -1.49 16.12
CA ASN A 99 0.37 -0.14 15.86
C ASN A 99 0.50 0.69 17.15
N TYR A 100 -0.44 0.60 18.09
CA TYR A 100 -0.32 1.24 19.40
C TYR A 100 0.88 0.70 20.18
N PHE A 101 1.16 -0.60 20.13
CA PHE A 101 2.35 -1.16 20.76
C PHE A 101 3.64 -0.70 20.08
N ILE A 102 3.69 -0.66 18.73
CA ILE A 102 4.84 -0.09 18.02
C ILE A 102 5.06 1.36 18.45
N ASN A 103 4.00 2.16 18.51
CA ASN A 103 4.08 3.55 18.95
C ASN A 103 4.61 3.66 20.39
N ALA A 104 3.99 2.97 21.35
CA ALA A 104 4.35 3.06 22.75
C ALA A 104 5.79 2.56 23.00
N MET A 105 6.16 1.42 22.41
CA MET A 105 7.52 0.87 22.51
C MET A 105 8.53 1.76 21.77
N GLY A 106 8.17 2.34 20.64
CA GLY A 106 9.02 3.27 19.88
C GLY A 106 9.27 4.59 20.62
N MET A 107 8.24 5.15 21.26
CA MET A 107 8.38 6.35 22.10
C MET A 107 9.21 6.08 23.37
N THR A 108 9.15 4.85 23.91
CA THR A 108 9.85 4.50 25.16
C THR A 108 11.29 4.01 24.92
N TRP A 109 11.50 3.24 23.85
CA TRP A 109 12.73 2.50 23.58
C TRP A 109 13.25 2.70 22.14
N GLY A 110 12.82 3.75 21.44
CA GLY A 110 13.21 4.00 20.05
C GLY A 110 14.71 3.99 19.81
N SER A 111 15.49 4.55 20.75
CA SER A 111 16.96 4.53 20.69
C SER A 111 17.56 3.12 20.69
N TYR A 112 16.97 2.17 21.41
CA TYR A 112 17.39 0.76 21.38
C TYR A 112 17.16 0.11 20.01
N PHE A 113 16.08 0.48 19.32
CA PHE A 113 15.74 -0.03 18.01
C PHE A 113 16.42 0.72 16.86
N GLY A 114 17.10 1.84 17.13
CA GLY A 114 17.68 2.71 16.12
C GLY A 114 16.62 3.48 15.32
N VAL A 115 15.47 3.78 15.94
CA VAL A 115 14.38 4.55 15.32
C VAL A 115 14.03 5.75 16.18
N ASP A 116 14.02 6.93 15.59
CA ASP A 116 13.68 8.17 16.27
C ASP A 116 12.20 8.51 16.14
N PHE A 117 11.40 8.07 17.12
CA PHE A 117 9.98 8.39 17.20
C PHE A 117 9.69 9.83 17.63
N THR A 118 10.68 10.69 17.85
CA THR A 118 10.45 12.13 18.05
C THR A 118 10.21 12.87 16.72
N GLN A 119 10.68 12.29 15.61
CA GLN A 119 10.48 12.85 14.27
C GLN A 119 9.02 12.76 13.81
N ASP A 120 8.70 13.63 12.86
CA ASP A 120 7.42 13.60 12.17
C ASP A 120 7.32 12.41 11.21
N ALA A 121 6.11 11.92 11.05
CA ALA A 121 5.77 10.83 10.13
C ALA A 121 5.65 11.37 8.70
N VAL A 122 6.79 11.68 8.09
CA VAL A 122 6.92 12.21 6.74
C VAL A 122 7.65 11.23 5.81
N ALA A 123 7.50 11.43 4.51
CA ALA A 123 8.17 10.59 3.52
C ALA A 123 9.68 10.55 3.76
N GLY A 124 10.23 9.34 3.87
CA GLY A 124 11.67 9.11 4.12
C GLY A 124 12.07 8.97 5.59
N SER A 125 11.20 9.27 6.58
CA SER A 125 11.55 9.04 8.00
C SER A 125 11.41 7.58 8.44
N GLY A 126 10.82 6.72 7.60
CA GLY A 126 10.46 5.34 7.96
C GLY A 126 9.26 5.25 8.91
N LEU A 127 8.64 6.39 9.24
CA LEU A 127 7.45 6.50 10.07
C LEU A 127 6.24 6.94 9.23
N THR A 128 5.06 6.49 9.62
CA THR A 128 3.80 6.86 8.98
C THR A 128 2.69 7.07 10.02
N MET A 129 1.63 7.77 9.61
CA MET A 129 0.40 7.89 10.39
C MET A 129 -0.62 6.87 9.88
N MET A 130 -1.07 5.99 10.78
CA MET A 130 -2.06 4.97 10.45
C MET A 130 -3.23 5.05 11.42
N ALA A 131 -4.40 5.44 10.92
CA ALA A 131 -5.61 5.66 11.72
C ALA A 131 -5.35 6.55 12.97
N GLY A 132 -4.55 7.60 12.81
CA GLY A 132 -4.18 8.53 13.89
C GLY A 132 -3.02 8.05 14.77
N ILE A 133 -2.38 6.92 14.47
CA ILE A 133 -1.29 6.34 15.25
C ILE A 133 0.03 6.52 14.50
N LYS A 134 1.03 7.13 15.13
CA LYS A 134 2.40 7.20 14.58
C LYS A 134 3.08 5.84 14.73
N THR A 135 3.47 5.22 13.63
CA THR A 135 4.00 3.85 13.60
C THR A 135 5.10 3.72 12.56
N LEU A 136 5.75 2.56 12.48
CA LEU A 136 6.69 2.23 11.41
C LEU A 136 5.94 2.06 10.07
N ASP A 137 6.49 2.61 9.00
CA ASP A 137 5.94 2.41 7.66
C ASP A 137 6.25 1.00 7.14
N THR A 138 5.41 0.06 7.54
CA THR A 138 5.45 -1.35 7.11
C THR A 138 4.66 -1.61 5.82
N SER A 139 4.07 -0.56 5.24
CA SER A 139 3.15 -0.61 4.11
C SER A 139 2.13 -1.75 4.25
N ILE A 140 1.75 -2.36 3.12
CA ILE A 140 0.76 -3.44 3.05
C ILE A 140 1.31 -4.75 3.63
N ILE A 141 2.63 -4.97 3.71
CA ILE A 141 3.20 -6.21 4.28
C ILE A 141 2.80 -6.37 5.74
N GLY A 142 2.97 -5.32 6.55
CA GLY A 142 2.62 -5.36 7.97
C GLY A 142 1.15 -5.73 8.15
N ALA A 143 0.29 -5.14 7.34
CA ALA A 143 -1.14 -5.46 7.30
C ALA A 143 -1.42 -6.93 6.96
N ILE A 144 -0.80 -7.48 5.91
CA ILE A 144 -0.98 -8.88 5.50
C ILE A 144 -0.51 -9.84 6.59
N ILE A 145 0.67 -9.60 7.18
CA ILE A 145 1.25 -10.48 8.20
C ILE A 145 0.36 -10.51 9.43
N ILE A 146 0.01 -9.34 9.98
CA ILE A 146 -0.80 -9.25 11.20
C ILE A 146 -2.20 -9.79 10.95
N SER A 147 -2.81 -9.47 9.81
CA SER A 147 -4.10 -10.00 9.43
C SER A 147 -4.09 -11.52 9.27
N GLY A 148 -3.03 -12.08 8.66
CA GLY A 148 -2.84 -13.54 8.55
C GLY A 148 -2.74 -14.22 9.92
N ILE A 149 -1.94 -13.65 10.84
CA ILE A 149 -1.80 -14.15 12.21
C ILE A 149 -3.15 -14.16 12.93
N VAL A 150 -3.85 -13.02 12.94
CA VAL A 150 -5.12 -12.88 13.67
C VAL A 150 -6.23 -13.71 13.03
N THR A 151 -6.24 -13.83 11.70
CA THR A 151 -7.18 -14.73 11.01
C THR A 151 -6.89 -16.21 11.33
N ALA A 152 -5.63 -16.59 11.47
CA ALA A 152 -5.27 -17.94 11.93
C ALA A 152 -5.72 -18.19 13.38
N LEU A 153 -5.57 -17.20 14.27
CA LEU A 153 -6.11 -17.26 15.62
C LEU A 153 -7.65 -17.39 15.61
N HIS A 154 -8.34 -16.58 14.82
CA HIS A 154 -9.80 -16.67 14.66
C HIS A 154 -10.24 -18.07 14.23
N ASN A 155 -9.61 -18.60 13.18
CA ASN A 155 -9.91 -19.94 12.66
C ASN A 155 -9.67 -21.07 13.67
N ARG A 156 -8.82 -20.85 14.67
CA ARG A 156 -8.49 -21.86 15.70
C ARG A 156 -9.30 -21.68 16.98
N LEU A 157 -9.60 -20.45 17.38
CA LEU A 157 -10.04 -20.11 18.73
C LEU A 157 -11.51 -19.67 18.82
N PHE A 158 -12.13 -19.28 17.69
CA PHE A 158 -13.46 -18.68 17.71
C PHE A 158 -14.53 -19.57 18.36
N ASP A 159 -14.56 -20.87 18.07
CA ASP A 159 -15.54 -21.80 18.67
C ASP A 159 -15.06 -22.45 19.97
N LYS A 160 -13.90 -22.03 20.51
CA LYS A 160 -13.37 -22.67 21.70
C LYS A 160 -14.31 -22.43 22.89
N LYS A 161 -14.83 -23.52 23.44
CA LYS A 161 -15.62 -23.50 24.67
C LYS A 161 -14.70 -23.20 25.85
N LEU A 162 -14.97 -22.11 26.54
CA LEU A 162 -14.33 -21.72 27.79
C LEU A 162 -15.15 -22.25 28.99
N PRO A 163 -14.52 -22.44 30.16
CA PRO A 163 -15.25 -22.72 31.41
C PRO A 163 -16.36 -21.72 31.67
N VAL A 164 -17.41 -22.13 32.39
CA VAL A 164 -18.64 -21.34 32.59
C VAL A 164 -18.35 -19.92 33.09
N PHE A 165 -17.43 -19.75 34.03
CA PHE A 165 -17.06 -18.43 34.58
C PHE A 165 -16.35 -17.50 33.57
N LEU A 166 -15.82 -18.02 32.47
CA LEU A 166 -15.25 -17.25 31.34
C LEU A 166 -16.16 -17.26 30.11
N GLY A 167 -17.40 -17.75 30.23
CA GLY A 167 -18.33 -17.91 29.10
C GLY A 167 -18.55 -16.62 28.30
N ILE A 168 -18.55 -15.46 28.98
CA ILE A 168 -18.72 -14.14 28.35
C ILE A 168 -17.61 -13.76 27.37
N PHE A 169 -16.43 -14.39 27.50
CA PHE A 169 -15.28 -14.11 26.65
C PHE A 169 -15.21 -15.05 25.44
N GLN A 170 -16.13 -16.00 25.24
CA GLN A 170 -16.09 -16.89 24.08
C GLN A 170 -16.26 -16.14 22.73
N GLY A 171 -15.88 -16.76 21.62
CA GLY A 171 -16.02 -16.15 20.30
C GLY A 171 -14.97 -15.09 20.02
N THR A 172 -15.40 -13.97 19.43
CA THR A 172 -14.53 -12.85 19.04
C THR A 172 -13.71 -12.32 20.21
N SER A 173 -14.32 -12.20 21.40
CA SER A 173 -13.64 -11.67 22.59
C SER A 173 -12.41 -12.52 22.94
N TYR A 174 -12.51 -13.85 22.87
CA TYR A 174 -11.40 -14.75 23.17
C TYR A 174 -10.29 -14.60 22.13
N VAL A 175 -10.66 -14.50 20.85
CA VAL A 175 -9.70 -14.26 19.76
C VAL A 175 -8.94 -12.96 20.00
N VAL A 176 -9.63 -11.86 20.33
CA VAL A 176 -9.02 -10.56 20.57
C VAL A 176 -8.12 -10.56 21.82
N ILE A 177 -8.52 -11.24 22.90
CA ILE A 177 -7.68 -11.38 24.11
C ILE A 177 -6.36 -12.07 23.78
N ILE A 178 -6.41 -13.19 23.05
CA ILE A 178 -5.19 -13.91 22.66
C ILE A 178 -4.39 -13.10 21.63
N ALA A 179 -5.05 -12.47 20.67
CA ALA A 179 -4.40 -11.61 19.69
C ALA A 179 -3.66 -10.45 20.36
N PHE A 180 -4.24 -9.79 21.37
CA PHE A 180 -3.59 -8.73 22.15
C PHE A 180 -2.24 -9.20 22.72
N LEU A 181 -2.21 -10.38 23.36
CA LEU A 181 -0.97 -10.95 23.89
C LEU A 181 0.05 -11.29 22.79
N VAL A 182 -0.42 -11.71 21.62
CA VAL A 182 0.44 -11.98 20.45
C VAL A 182 0.95 -10.70 19.80
N MET A 183 0.20 -9.60 19.84
CA MET A 183 0.62 -8.32 19.24
C MET A 183 1.81 -7.69 19.97
N ILE A 184 2.02 -7.99 21.26
CA ILE A 184 3.19 -7.51 22.03
C ILE A 184 4.50 -8.00 21.40
N PRO A 185 4.78 -9.31 21.28
CA PRO A 185 6.00 -9.78 20.62
C PRO A 185 6.01 -9.43 19.12
N CYS A 186 4.86 -9.37 18.43
CA CYS A 186 4.83 -8.92 17.04
C CYS A 186 5.34 -7.48 16.90
N ALA A 187 4.88 -6.55 17.73
CA ALA A 187 5.33 -5.15 17.71
C ALA A 187 6.82 -5.02 18.02
N TRP A 188 7.29 -5.73 19.05
CA TRP A 188 8.71 -5.78 19.40
C TRP A 188 9.57 -6.29 18.24
N LEU A 189 9.18 -7.40 17.60
CA LEU A 189 9.88 -7.98 16.46
C LEU A 189 9.85 -7.04 15.25
N THR A 190 8.75 -6.31 15.03
CA THR A 190 8.68 -5.29 13.99
C THR A 190 9.68 -4.17 14.26
N LEU A 191 9.73 -3.62 15.48
CA LEU A 191 10.69 -2.58 15.84
C LEU A 191 12.15 -3.05 15.72
N LEU A 192 12.42 -4.32 16.04
CA LEU A 192 13.76 -4.88 15.93
C LEU A 192 14.21 -5.18 14.48
N GLY A 193 13.28 -5.68 13.66
CA GLY A 193 13.59 -6.20 12.33
C GLY A 193 13.35 -5.19 11.21
N TRP A 194 12.29 -4.40 11.29
CA TRP A 194 11.84 -3.53 10.21
C TRP A 194 12.84 -2.43 9.84
N PRO A 195 13.56 -1.78 10.77
CA PRO A 195 14.59 -0.78 10.39
C PRO A 195 15.66 -1.36 9.44
N LYS A 196 16.00 -2.64 9.57
CA LYS A 196 16.96 -3.32 8.67
C LYS A 196 16.35 -3.58 7.30
N VAL A 197 15.07 -3.92 7.26
CA VAL A 197 14.32 -4.06 5.99
C VAL A 197 14.25 -2.71 5.28
N GLN A 198 13.98 -1.64 6.02
CA GLN A 198 13.95 -0.27 5.53
C GLN A 198 15.30 0.14 4.92
N MET A 199 16.43 -0.12 5.60
CA MET A 199 17.77 0.10 5.03
C MET A 199 18.00 -0.68 3.73
N GLY A 200 17.49 -1.92 3.65
CA GLY A 200 17.57 -2.73 2.43
C GLY A 200 16.77 -2.12 1.27
N ILE A 201 15.58 -1.60 1.56
CA ILE A 201 14.74 -0.88 0.60
C ILE A 201 15.45 0.38 0.11
N GLU A 202 16.05 1.16 0.99
CA GLU A 202 16.79 2.39 0.65
C GLU A 202 18.02 2.09 -0.20
N SER A 203 18.77 1.04 0.14
CA SER A 203 19.90 0.57 -0.67
C SER A 203 19.46 0.15 -2.08
N LEU A 204 18.34 -0.56 -2.19
CA LEU A 204 17.76 -0.91 -3.48
C LEU A 204 17.35 0.35 -4.26
N GLN A 205 16.71 1.33 -3.63
CA GLN A 205 16.36 2.59 -4.29
C GLN A 205 17.59 3.33 -4.83
N ALA A 206 18.69 3.36 -4.06
CA ALA A 206 19.94 3.98 -4.51
C ALA A 206 20.56 3.25 -5.70
N PHE A 207 20.56 1.91 -5.69
CA PHE A 207 20.99 1.10 -6.82
C PHE A 207 20.15 1.38 -8.07
N LEU A 208 18.82 1.34 -7.95
CA LEU A 208 17.91 1.52 -9.06
C LEU A 208 18.12 2.88 -9.74
N ARG A 209 18.31 3.95 -8.97
CA ARG A 209 18.53 5.31 -9.49
C ARG A 209 19.88 5.49 -10.19
N SER A 210 20.93 4.85 -9.68
CA SER A 210 22.29 5.01 -10.20
C SER A 210 22.62 4.10 -11.38
N ALA A 211 21.87 3.01 -11.58
CA ALA A 211 22.15 1.99 -12.59
C ALA A 211 21.65 2.32 -14.02
N GLY A 212 21.09 3.50 -14.25
CA GLY A 212 20.58 3.94 -15.56
C GLY A 212 19.53 2.97 -16.13
N ALA A 213 19.69 2.56 -17.40
CA ALA A 213 18.74 1.67 -18.08
C ALA A 213 18.57 0.30 -17.38
N LEU A 214 19.64 -0.24 -16.78
CA LEU A 214 19.56 -1.47 -15.98
C LEU A 214 18.69 -1.26 -14.74
N GLY A 215 18.82 -0.09 -14.10
CA GLY A 215 17.99 0.29 -12.95
C GLY A 215 16.50 0.32 -13.29
N VAL A 216 16.13 0.96 -14.40
CA VAL A 216 14.73 0.99 -14.90
C VAL A 216 14.21 -0.43 -15.20
N TRP A 217 15.06 -1.28 -15.80
CA TRP A 217 14.70 -2.67 -16.08
C TRP A 217 14.46 -3.47 -14.80
N VAL A 218 15.39 -3.43 -13.83
CA VAL A 218 15.25 -4.13 -12.54
C VAL A 218 14.04 -3.61 -11.77
N TYR A 219 13.82 -2.30 -11.75
CA TYR A 219 12.64 -1.69 -11.14
C TYR A 219 11.35 -2.26 -11.73
N THR A 220 11.25 -2.30 -13.07
CA THR A 220 10.05 -2.80 -13.75
C THR A 220 9.85 -4.29 -13.50
N PHE A 221 10.93 -5.07 -13.51
CA PHE A 221 10.91 -6.50 -13.20
C PHE A 221 10.42 -6.75 -11.75
N LEU A 222 10.99 -6.04 -10.77
CA LEU A 222 10.62 -6.19 -9.37
C LEU A 222 9.18 -5.74 -9.12
N GLU A 223 8.73 -4.63 -9.70
CA GLU A 223 7.35 -4.17 -9.58
C GLU A 223 6.37 -5.24 -10.08
N ARG A 224 6.70 -6.00 -11.13
CA ARG A 224 5.84 -7.09 -11.66
C ARG A 224 5.85 -8.35 -10.82
N ILE A 225 7.03 -8.89 -10.51
CA ILE A 225 7.14 -10.19 -9.82
C ILE A 225 6.61 -10.11 -8.38
N LEU A 226 6.58 -8.91 -7.80
CA LEU A 226 6.15 -8.65 -6.43
C LEU A 226 4.66 -8.31 -6.29
N ILE A 227 3.90 -8.13 -7.38
CA ILE A 227 2.46 -7.86 -7.34
C ILE A 227 1.69 -8.86 -6.46
N PRO A 228 1.87 -10.19 -6.59
CA PRO A 228 1.10 -11.17 -5.82
C PRO A 228 1.30 -11.08 -4.30
N THR A 229 2.39 -10.44 -3.87
CA THR A 229 2.76 -10.28 -2.45
C THR A 229 2.41 -8.91 -1.89
N GLY A 230 2.04 -7.95 -2.74
CA GLY A 230 1.93 -6.53 -2.34
C GLY A 230 3.27 -5.80 -2.19
N LEU A 231 4.41 -6.50 -2.25
CA LEU A 231 5.75 -5.88 -2.09
C LEU A 231 6.08 -4.84 -3.16
N HIS A 232 5.41 -4.88 -4.30
CA HIS A 232 5.58 -3.92 -5.40
C HIS A 232 5.38 -2.46 -4.96
N HIS A 233 4.57 -2.18 -3.94
CA HIS A 233 4.39 -0.84 -3.38
C HIS A 233 5.68 -0.21 -2.85
N PHE A 234 6.63 -1.00 -2.34
CA PHE A 234 7.94 -0.51 -1.91
C PHE A 234 8.88 -0.21 -3.08
N ILE A 235 8.63 -0.83 -4.23
CA ILE A 235 9.41 -0.58 -5.44
C ILE A 235 8.95 0.74 -6.06
N TYR A 236 7.65 0.85 -6.36
CA TYR A 236 7.15 2.00 -7.14
C TYR A 236 6.80 3.22 -6.29
N GLY A 237 6.28 3.03 -5.07
CA GLY A 237 5.77 4.13 -4.23
C GLY A 237 6.80 5.24 -3.99
N PRO A 238 8.02 4.91 -3.52
CA PRO A 238 9.07 5.90 -3.30
C PRO A 238 9.52 6.64 -4.56
N PHE A 239 9.36 6.06 -5.75
CA PHE A 239 9.74 6.70 -7.02
C PHE A 239 8.63 7.60 -7.58
N ILE A 240 7.39 7.11 -7.56
CA ILE A 240 6.25 7.80 -8.16
C ILE A 240 5.73 8.92 -7.27
N PHE A 241 5.67 8.68 -5.96
CA PHE A 241 5.09 9.60 -4.97
C PHE A 241 6.08 10.10 -3.92
N GLY A 242 7.21 9.40 -3.76
CA GLY A 242 8.24 9.75 -2.80
C GLY A 242 9.45 10.44 -3.43
N PRO A 243 10.40 10.88 -2.61
CA PRO A 243 11.57 11.63 -3.06
C PRO A 243 12.68 10.73 -3.63
N ALA A 244 12.40 9.47 -3.98
CA ALA A 244 13.47 8.59 -4.46
C ALA A 244 14.01 9.14 -5.78
N ALA A 245 13.21 9.27 -6.83
CA ALA A 245 13.76 9.70 -8.12
C ALA A 245 13.97 11.22 -8.19
N VAL A 246 12.97 11.99 -7.76
CA VAL A 246 12.95 13.46 -7.75
C VAL A 246 12.19 13.93 -6.51
N GLU A 247 12.50 15.14 -6.02
CA GLU A 247 11.78 15.73 -4.90
C GLU A 247 10.27 15.81 -5.20
N GLY A 248 9.42 15.39 -4.25
CA GLY A 248 7.97 15.31 -4.45
C GLY A 248 7.48 14.15 -5.32
N GLY A 249 8.37 13.35 -5.91
CA GLY A 249 8.06 12.18 -6.72
C GLY A 249 7.76 12.47 -8.19
N ILE A 250 7.94 11.45 -9.03
CA ILE A 250 7.85 11.56 -10.49
C ILE A 250 6.49 12.10 -10.94
N GLN A 251 5.40 11.70 -10.29
CA GLN A 251 4.06 12.11 -10.72
C GLN A 251 3.83 13.61 -10.54
N MET A 252 4.22 14.17 -9.40
CA MET A 252 4.12 15.60 -9.14
C MET A 252 5.08 16.38 -10.03
N TYR A 253 6.34 15.94 -10.13
CA TYR A 253 7.36 16.57 -10.94
C TYR A 253 6.95 16.64 -12.42
N TRP A 254 6.44 15.54 -12.98
CA TRP A 254 5.93 15.47 -14.35
C TRP A 254 4.83 16.51 -14.59
N ALA A 255 3.85 16.59 -13.69
CA ALA A 255 2.73 17.53 -13.85
C ALA A 255 3.18 19.00 -13.80
N GLN A 256 4.12 19.34 -12.91
CA GLN A 256 4.65 20.69 -12.76
C GLN A 256 5.50 21.15 -13.95
N HIS A 257 6.22 20.24 -14.59
CA HIS A 257 7.16 20.57 -15.67
C HIS A 257 6.61 20.25 -17.07
N LEU A 258 5.34 19.83 -17.17
CA LEU A 258 4.74 19.39 -18.43
C LEU A 258 4.76 20.48 -19.51
N GLN A 259 4.51 21.74 -19.13
CA GLN A 259 4.55 22.86 -20.07
C GLN A 259 5.98 23.12 -20.56
N GLU A 260 6.97 23.08 -19.65
CA GLU A 260 8.39 23.22 -19.99
C GLU A 260 8.82 22.14 -20.99
N PHE A 261 8.50 20.88 -20.71
CA PHE A 261 8.84 19.76 -21.58
C PHE A 261 8.18 19.87 -22.96
N SER A 262 6.96 20.39 -23.06
CA SER A 262 6.26 20.51 -24.33
C SER A 262 6.80 21.62 -25.24
N LEU A 263 7.50 22.61 -24.68
CA LEU A 263 8.12 23.71 -25.42
C LEU A 263 9.56 23.40 -25.87
N SER A 264 10.16 22.31 -25.39
CA SER A 264 11.52 21.91 -25.72
C SER A 264 11.58 20.98 -26.94
N ALA A 265 12.62 21.15 -27.78
CA ALA A 265 12.94 20.22 -28.86
C ALA A 265 13.87 19.08 -28.42
N GLU A 266 14.41 19.15 -27.20
CA GLU A 266 15.31 18.14 -26.66
C GLU A 266 14.58 16.80 -26.37
N PRO A 267 15.25 15.65 -26.50
CA PRO A 267 14.65 14.38 -26.14
C PRO A 267 14.24 14.32 -24.67
N LEU A 268 13.05 13.77 -24.39
CA LEU A 268 12.54 13.66 -23.01
C LEU A 268 13.46 12.86 -22.07
N LYS A 269 14.19 11.87 -22.60
CA LYS A 269 15.20 11.12 -21.83
C LYS A 269 16.35 12.00 -21.32
N SER A 270 16.59 13.15 -21.95
CA SER A 270 17.60 14.12 -21.55
C SER A 270 17.03 15.15 -20.58
N LEU A 271 15.78 15.59 -20.82
CA LEU A 271 15.08 16.56 -19.96
C LEU A 271 14.61 15.95 -18.63
N PHE A 272 14.19 14.68 -18.65
CA PHE A 272 13.63 13.99 -17.50
C PHE A 272 14.00 12.48 -17.52
N PRO A 273 15.28 12.14 -17.27
CA PRO A 273 15.74 10.75 -17.28
C PRO A 273 15.00 9.87 -16.25
N GLU A 274 14.61 10.44 -15.12
CA GLU A 274 13.85 9.76 -14.05
C GLU A 274 12.45 9.32 -14.51
N GLY A 275 11.90 9.98 -15.54
CA GLY A 275 10.66 9.58 -16.20
C GLY A 275 10.70 8.15 -16.75
N GLY A 276 11.90 7.58 -16.95
CA GLY A 276 12.08 6.17 -17.29
C GLY A 276 11.40 5.21 -16.29
N PHE A 277 11.39 5.53 -14.99
CA PHE A 277 10.71 4.71 -13.98
C PHE A 277 9.19 4.80 -14.07
N ALA A 278 8.61 5.85 -14.66
CA ALA A 278 7.17 5.95 -14.90
C ALA A 278 6.69 5.02 -16.04
N LEU A 279 7.59 4.55 -16.90
CA LEU A 279 7.25 3.67 -18.03
C LEU A 279 6.79 2.27 -17.61
N HIS A 280 6.91 1.89 -16.33
CA HIS A 280 6.37 0.63 -15.80
C HIS A 280 4.87 0.45 -16.09
N GLY A 281 4.12 1.55 -16.24
CA GLY A 281 2.72 1.56 -16.62
C GLY A 281 2.44 1.02 -18.04
N ASN A 282 3.39 1.12 -18.96
CA ASN A 282 3.22 0.70 -20.36
C ASN A 282 2.89 -0.80 -20.48
N SER A 283 3.47 -1.62 -19.60
CA SER A 283 3.13 -3.05 -19.54
C SER A 283 1.65 -3.32 -19.20
N LYS A 284 1.00 -2.44 -18.42
CA LYS A 284 -0.43 -2.55 -18.08
C LYS A 284 -1.31 -2.22 -19.28
N ILE A 285 -0.91 -1.23 -20.08
CA ILE A 285 -1.67 -0.78 -21.26
C ILE A 285 -1.48 -1.75 -22.44
N PHE A 286 -0.22 -2.04 -22.79
CA PHE A 286 0.09 -2.79 -24.01
C PHE A 286 0.20 -4.31 -23.78
N GLY A 287 0.64 -4.73 -22.59
CA GLY A 287 0.82 -6.15 -22.28
C GLY A 287 -0.48 -6.87 -21.93
N ALA A 288 -1.38 -6.20 -21.18
CA ALA A 288 -2.62 -6.83 -20.71
C ALA A 288 -3.54 -7.28 -21.84
N VAL A 289 -3.64 -6.51 -22.93
CA VAL A 289 -4.47 -6.87 -24.10
C VAL A 289 -3.94 -8.15 -24.73
N GLY A 290 -2.63 -8.26 -24.95
CA GLY A 290 -2.01 -9.46 -25.52
C GLY A 290 -2.16 -10.69 -24.61
N ILE A 291 -1.96 -10.53 -23.30
CA ILE A 291 -2.17 -11.61 -22.33
C ILE A 291 -3.63 -12.06 -22.32
N SER A 292 -4.57 -11.12 -22.32
CA SER A 292 -6.01 -11.42 -22.29
C SER A 292 -6.45 -12.13 -23.56
N LEU A 293 -5.97 -11.70 -24.72
CA LEU A 293 -6.22 -12.40 -25.99
C LEU A 293 -5.62 -13.80 -25.97
N ALA A 294 -4.38 -13.98 -25.52
CA ALA A 294 -3.76 -15.29 -25.42
C ALA A 294 -4.57 -16.24 -24.50
N MET A 295 -5.03 -15.75 -23.35
CA MET A 295 -5.90 -16.50 -22.44
C MET A 295 -7.24 -16.85 -23.10
N TYR A 296 -7.85 -15.93 -23.83
CA TYR A 296 -9.10 -16.16 -24.56
C TYR A 296 -8.94 -17.22 -25.66
N PHE A 297 -7.90 -17.13 -26.48
CA PHE A 297 -7.64 -18.08 -27.56
C PHE A 297 -7.20 -19.47 -27.08
N THR A 298 -6.69 -19.59 -25.86
CA THR A 298 -6.26 -20.86 -25.28
C THR A 298 -7.27 -21.44 -24.28
N ALA A 299 -8.38 -20.72 -24.02
CA ALA A 299 -9.45 -21.23 -23.20
C ALA A 299 -10.04 -22.51 -23.83
N ALA A 300 -10.39 -23.47 -22.98
CA ALA A 300 -11.11 -24.64 -23.44
C ALA A 300 -12.45 -24.19 -24.08
N PRO A 301 -12.94 -24.86 -25.12
CA PRO A 301 -14.21 -24.49 -25.77
C PRO A 301 -15.44 -24.52 -24.85
N GLU A 302 -15.32 -25.01 -23.61
CA GLU A 302 -16.38 -25.12 -22.60
C GLU A 302 -15.78 -24.94 -21.19
#